data_AF-A0A2A5DGF8-F1
#
_entry.id   AF-A0A2A5DGF8-F1
#
_cell.length_a   1.000
_cell.length_b   1.000
_cell.length_c   1.000
_cell.angle_alpha   90.00
_cell.angle_beta   90.00
_cell.angle_gamma   90.00
#
_symmetry.space_group_name_H-M   'P 1'
#
loop_
_entity.id
_entity.type
_entity.pdbx_description
1 polymer ?
#
loop_
_entity_poly.entity_id
_entity_poly.type
_entity_poly.pdbx_seq_one_letter_code
_entity_poly.pdbx_strand_id
1 'polypeptide(L)'
;MRFLLPLITLLLLGSPAFGQIYALEFKDQKYAKGYKKNIYQWNGRKVVLVEIRGGIGRSETGFTWKPNDRLEFFVQNQSDPLDLAYKIDNDGMRKTKKKSLTIGISGDRVKGLSAFMRNESFLTLSLEYQRRLDLMNRLRDKRADAEEGSAAWFAPHDQLIRELDLLKLWLNQTGFFKAANKLERDIYKEKKRSKEAKTARLDSAIASIKIVKVDPKLTEAAHKIGGPSLEFHSQESKHLKFVYHTGISDDQITRLAELGETVIDGFRTQFVDPYLSEKFKDHIPDDLFLEFFFSTDQQMHYEKIYEDYLGGSWGSGDNRRRRLNIHGASVMQGKLFISYWLVDERADLEGMVVHQLGHRLAERNYQTRGNLQDWLEEGLGYFLSFNFLNRNSVNCVAFKPPPRAVLGETVASGGKKKKKKKEDRTVAIMKGLRDVMAGVAFHSKMPTPRLLPKQQYDFENEDTAKAWAFFSFLADEKGRAGQEWLRGLTLIVDEDDFQLLLQDHTKKWFGYEGGSPVETMEEEWKAYMLKNFDV
;
A
#
# COMPACT_ATOMS: atom_id res chain seq x y z
N MET A 1 -21.47 40.30 36.47
CA MET A 1 -20.63 40.67 35.32
C MET A 1 -20.27 39.39 34.57
N ARG A 2 -20.81 39.25 33.35
CA ARG A 2 -20.60 38.11 32.45
C ARG A 2 -19.39 38.43 31.57
N PHE A 3 -18.39 37.56 31.50
CA PHE A 3 -17.38 37.62 30.44
C PHE A 3 -17.51 36.37 29.57
N LEU A 4 -17.71 36.65 28.28
CA LEU A 4 -17.92 35.72 27.17
C LEU A 4 -16.63 34.97 26.82
N LEU A 5 -16.75 33.66 26.63
CA LEU A 5 -15.90 32.87 25.73
C LEU A 5 -16.02 33.42 24.29
N PRO A 6 -14.94 33.58 23.52
CA PRO A 6 -15.05 33.61 22.08
C PRO A 6 -15.02 32.17 21.52
N LEU A 7 -16.17 31.79 20.95
CA LEU A 7 -16.37 30.88 19.83
C LEU A 7 -15.10 30.46 19.07
N ILE A 8 -14.73 29.19 19.20
CA ILE A 8 -14.11 28.41 18.12
C ILE A 8 -15.17 27.42 17.66
N THR A 9 -16.06 27.88 16.79
CA THR A 9 -17.08 27.06 16.12
C THR A 9 -17.51 27.79 14.86
N LEU A 10 -16.87 27.45 13.73
CA LEU A 10 -17.42 27.29 12.38
C LEU A 10 -16.29 27.47 11.36
N LEU A 11 -15.79 26.34 10.84
CA LEU A 11 -15.54 26.09 9.41
C LEU A 11 -15.36 24.58 9.20
N LEU A 12 -16.26 23.82 9.81
CA LEU A 12 -16.65 22.50 9.33
C LEU A 12 -17.74 22.78 8.31
N LEU A 13 -17.48 22.54 7.02
CA LEU A 13 -18.43 22.15 5.97
C LEU A 13 -17.72 22.29 4.62
N GLY A 14 -17.20 21.14 4.14
CA GLY A 14 -16.66 21.00 2.79
C GLY A 14 -15.56 19.95 2.74
N SER A 15 -15.91 18.67 2.68
CA SER A 15 -14.99 17.62 2.22
C SER A 15 -15.23 17.30 0.74
N PRO A 16 -14.52 17.93 -0.20
CA PRO A 16 -14.30 17.37 -1.53
C PRO A 16 -12.95 16.62 -1.49
N ALA A 17 -12.82 15.33 -1.88
CA ALA A 17 -12.77 14.72 -3.21
C ALA A 17 -11.35 14.45 -3.76
N PHE A 18 -10.50 13.73 -3.00
CA PHE A 18 -9.28 13.09 -3.53
C PHE A 18 -9.56 12.40 -4.88
N GLY A 19 -8.53 12.19 -5.71
CA GLY A 19 -8.60 11.20 -6.78
C GLY A 19 -9.16 9.91 -6.19
N GLN A 20 -10.35 9.52 -6.63
CA GLN A 20 -11.02 8.35 -6.07
C GLN A 20 -11.47 7.47 -7.22
N ILE A 21 -10.79 6.34 -7.31
CA ILE A 21 -11.25 5.19 -8.06
C ILE A 21 -12.22 4.44 -7.15
N TYR A 22 -13.41 4.19 -7.66
CA TYR A 22 -14.45 3.46 -6.96
C TYR A 22 -14.69 2.11 -7.62
N ALA A 23 -15.04 1.13 -6.81
CA ALA A 23 -15.66 -0.10 -7.24
C ALA A 23 -17.17 0.12 -7.38
N LEU A 24 -17.66 0.08 -8.62
CA LEU A 24 -19.08 0.17 -8.94
C LEU A 24 -19.72 -1.21 -8.92
N GLU A 25 -20.68 -1.41 -8.04
CA GLU A 25 -21.50 -2.61 -7.95
C GLU A 25 -22.84 -2.43 -8.66
N PHE A 26 -23.24 -3.43 -9.46
CA PHE A 26 -24.55 -3.47 -10.11
C PHE A 26 -25.57 -4.22 -9.25
N LYS A 27 -26.84 -3.78 -9.26
CA LYS A 27 -27.93 -4.53 -8.60
C LYS A 27 -28.27 -5.83 -9.35
N ASP A 28 -28.20 -5.80 -10.67
CA ASP A 28 -28.55 -6.93 -11.54
C ASP A 28 -27.32 -7.41 -12.31
N GLN A 29 -26.95 -8.68 -12.09
CA GLN A 29 -25.83 -9.31 -12.79
C GLN A 29 -26.08 -9.45 -14.30
N LYS A 30 -27.33 -9.53 -14.78
CA LYS A 30 -27.62 -9.55 -16.21
C LYS A 30 -27.23 -8.23 -16.87
N TYR A 31 -27.52 -7.10 -16.22
CA TYR A 31 -27.11 -5.78 -16.70
C TYR A 31 -25.58 -5.63 -16.71
N ALA A 32 -24.90 -6.15 -15.68
CA ALA A 32 -23.44 -6.13 -15.60
C ALA A 32 -22.75 -6.84 -16.80
N LYS A 33 -23.40 -7.82 -17.45
CA LYS A 33 -22.85 -8.50 -18.64
C LYS A 33 -22.52 -7.55 -19.80
N GLY A 34 -23.23 -6.42 -19.91
CA GLY A 34 -22.92 -5.37 -20.89
C GLY A 34 -21.53 -4.75 -20.70
N TYR A 35 -21.00 -4.83 -19.48
CA TYR A 35 -19.70 -4.29 -19.08
C TYR A 35 -18.64 -5.38 -18.90
N LYS A 36 -18.86 -6.60 -19.42
CA LYS A 36 -17.94 -7.75 -19.23
C LYS A 36 -16.47 -7.45 -19.56
N LYS A 37 -16.23 -6.52 -20.49
CA LYS A 37 -14.89 -6.09 -20.88
C LYS A 37 -14.19 -5.21 -19.84
N ASN A 38 -14.89 -4.77 -18.80
CA ASN A 38 -14.43 -3.87 -17.76
C ASN A 38 -14.64 -4.45 -16.33
N ILE A 39 -15.13 -5.68 -16.21
CA ILE A 39 -15.36 -6.32 -14.90
C ILE A 39 -14.00 -6.62 -14.25
N TYR A 40 -13.90 -6.28 -12.97
CA TYR A 40 -12.79 -6.56 -12.08
C TYR A 40 -13.32 -7.37 -10.89
N GLN A 41 -12.50 -8.29 -10.37
CA GLN A 41 -12.83 -9.10 -9.19
C GLN A 41 -12.23 -8.42 -7.96
N TRP A 42 -13.08 -8.00 -7.01
CA TRP A 42 -12.66 -7.29 -5.82
C TRP A 42 -13.44 -7.77 -4.59
N ASN A 43 -12.75 -8.30 -3.58
CA ASN A 43 -13.35 -8.92 -2.39
C ASN A 43 -14.47 -9.92 -2.75
N GLY A 44 -14.19 -10.84 -3.68
CA GLY A 44 -15.17 -11.83 -4.16
C GLY A 44 -16.31 -11.25 -5.02
N ARG A 45 -16.33 -9.94 -5.29
CA ARG A 45 -17.38 -9.26 -6.05
C ARG A 45 -16.94 -8.89 -7.45
N LYS A 46 -17.89 -8.94 -8.40
CA LYS A 46 -17.71 -8.41 -9.76
C LYS A 46 -18.08 -6.95 -9.79
N VAL A 47 -17.09 -6.08 -10.00
CA VAL A 47 -17.24 -4.63 -10.02
C VAL A 47 -16.71 -4.02 -11.31
N VAL A 48 -17.03 -2.76 -11.57
CA VAL A 48 -16.31 -1.96 -12.58
C VAL A 48 -15.57 -0.85 -11.86
N LEU A 49 -14.28 -0.70 -12.14
CA LEU A 49 -13.49 0.39 -11.58
C LEU A 49 -13.81 1.68 -12.35
N VAL A 50 -14.21 2.72 -11.61
CA VAL A 50 -14.72 3.97 -12.17
C VAL A 50 -14.18 5.19 -11.44
N GLU A 51 -14.07 6.30 -12.17
CA GLU A 51 -14.08 7.63 -11.57
C GLU A 51 -15.41 8.33 -11.83
N ILE A 52 -15.89 9.08 -10.85
CA ILE A 52 -17.13 9.85 -11.00
C ILE A 52 -16.91 11.01 -11.99
N ARG A 53 -17.73 11.05 -13.05
CA ARG A 53 -17.82 12.16 -14.01
C ARG A 53 -19.04 13.05 -13.73
N GLY A 54 -20.17 12.50 -13.28
CA GLY A 54 -21.35 13.33 -13.05
C GLY A 54 -22.58 12.56 -12.58
N GLY A 55 -23.62 13.31 -12.20
CA GLY A 55 -24.92 12.74 -11.83
C GLY A 55 -25.01 12.18 -10.41
N ILE A 56 -23.97 12.33 -9.58
CA ILE A 56 -23.91 11.80 -8.22
C ILE A 56 -23.76 12.93 -7.22
N GLY A 57 -24.65 12.98 -6.22
CA GLY A 57 -24.52 13.83 -5.04
C GLY A 57 -23.66 13.18 -3.96
N ARG A 58 -23.13 14.00 -3.04
CA ARG A 58 -22.37 13.54 -1.86
C ARG A 58 -23.05 14.04 -0.59
N SER A 59 -23.19 13.17 0.39
CA SER A 59 -23.62 13.48 1.76
C SER A 59 -22.47 13.20 2.74
N GLU A 60 -22.65 13.56 4.01
CA GLU A 60 -21.72 13.19 5.08
C GLU A 60 -21.56 11.67 5.24
N THR A 61 -22.60 10.91 4.88
CA THR A 61 -22.67 9.45 5.02
C THR A 61 -22.34 8.68 3.73
N GLY A 62 -22.11 9.35 2.60
CA GLY A 62 -21.71 8.68 1.36
C GLY A 62 -22.22 9.35 0.07
N PHE A 63 -22.60 8.52 -0.89
CA PHE A 63 -23.10 8.96 -2.20
C PHE A 63 -24.62 8.91 -2.24
N THR A 64 -25.23 9.90 -2.91
CA THR A 64 -26.68 10.00 -3.05
C THR A 64 -27.05 10.17 -4.51
N TRP A 65 -28.03 9.40 -4.98
CA TRP A 65 -28.66 9.54 -6.29
C TRP A 65 -30.10 9.04 -6.25
N LYS A 66 -30.90 9.45 -7.24
CA LYS A 66 -32.27 8.98 -7.45
C LYS A 66 -32.30 7.82 -8.47
N PRO A 67 -33.32 6.94 -8.44
CA PRO A 67 -33.44 5.84 -9.38
C PRO A 67 -33.37 6.27 -10.86
N ASN A 68 -33.93 7.43 -11.20
CA ASN A 68 -33.98 7.94 -12.57
C ASN A 68 -32.79 8.85 -12.94
N ASP A 69 -31.83 9.04 -12.03
CA ASP A 69 -30.64 9.84 -12.33
C ASP A 69 -29.75 9.09 -13.33
N ARG A 70 -29.23 9.82 -14.32
CA ARG A 70 -28.18 9.31 -15.19
C ARG A 70 -26.83 9.56 -14.52
N LEU A 71 -26.23 8.50 -14.01
CA LEU A 71 -24.92 8.52 -13.39
C LEU A 71 -23.86 8.35 -14.48
N GLU A 72 -22.85 9.19 -14.48
CA GLU A 72 -21.80 9.19 -15.48
C GLU A 72 -20.44 8.93 -14.86
N PHE A 73 -19.69 8.05 -15.51
CA PHE A 73 -18.40 7.56 -15.03
C PHE A 73 -17.37 7.55 -16.13
N PHE A 74 -16.12 7.82 -15.77
CA PHE A 74 -14.97 7.42 -16.57
C PHE A 74 -14.62 5.97 -16.22
N VAL A 75 -14.21 5.20 -17.23
CA VAL A 75 -13.65 3.85 -17.07
C VAL A 75 -12.25 3.80 -17.67
N GLN A 76 -11.41 2.94 -17.13
CA GLN A 76 -10.05 2.76 -17.64
C GLN A 76 -9.99 1.95 -18.93
N ASN A 77 -9.00 2.25 -19.79
CA ASN A 77 -8.57 1.31 -20.80
C ASN A 77 -7.69 0.23 -20.13
N GLN A 78 -8.28 -0.93 -19.86
CA GLN A 78 -7.59 -2.03 -19.17
C GLN A 78 -6.37 -2.59 -19.92
N SER A 79 -6.20 -2.25 -21.20
CA SER A 79 -5.11 -2.72 -22.05
C SER A 79 -3.94 -1.76 -22.16
N ASP A 80 -4.09 -0.52 -21.67
CA ASP A 80 -3.10 0.55 -21.74
C ASP A 80 -3.39 1.63 -20.67
N PRO A 81 -2.63 1.67 -19.56
CA PRO A 81 -2.78 2.69 -18.52
C PRO A 81 -2.55 4.13 -18.99
N LEU A 82 -1.78 4.35 -20.07
CA LEU A 82 -1.53 5.68 -20.62
C LEU A 82 -2.72 6.22 -21.40
N ASP A 83 -3.67 5.36 -21.76
CA ASP A 83 -4.83 5.73 -22.55
C ASP A 83 -6.02 6.22 -21.70
N LEU A 84 -5.95 7.48 -21.30
CA LEU A 84 -6.94 8.11 -20.42
C LEU A 84 -8.23 8.55 -21.12
N ALA A 85 -9.33 8.46 -20.38
CA ALA A 85 -10.65 8.93 -20.79
C ALA A 85 -10.75 10.46 -20.91
N TYR A 86 -9.86 11.19 -20.24
CA TYR A 86 -9.85 12.64 -20.12
C TYR A 86 -8.43 13.21 -20.25
N LYS A 87 -8.35 14.53 -20.40
CA LYS A 87 -7.14 15.33 -20.21
C LYS A 87 -7.41 16.40 -19.17
N ILE A 88 -6.36 16.92 -18.55
CA ILE A 88 -6.44 18.09 -17.68
C ILE A 88 -6.29 19.34 -18.55
N ASP A 89 -7.17 20.33 -18.37
CA ASP A 89 -7.05 21.63 -19.03
C ASP A 89 -6.21 22.61 -18.19
N ASN A 90 -5.99 23.82 -18.72
CA ASN A 90 -5.16 24.84 -18.07
C ASN A 90 -5.74 25.30 -16.72
N ASP A 91 -7.05 25.11 -16.49
CA ASP A 91 -7.72 25.42 -15.23
C ASP A 91 -7.62 24.24 -14.23
N GLY A 92 -6.86 23.20 -14.58
CA GLY A 92 -6.69 21.99 -13.78
C GLY A 92 -7.89 21.04 -13.86
N MET A 93 -8.87 21.28 -14.73
CA MET A 93 -10.13 20.51 -14.78
C MET A 93 -10.06 19.33 -15.74
N ARG A 94 -10.75 18.23 -15.42
CA ARG A 94 -10.88 17.08 -16.34
C ARG A 94 -11.83 17.43 -17.48
N LYS A 95 -11.32 17.34 -18.71
CA LYS A 95 -12.08 17.43 -19.96
C LYS A 95 -12.09 16.08 -20.67
N THR A 96 -13.28 15.57 -20.99
CA THR A 96 -13.44 14.30 -21.73
C THR A 96 -12.63 14.32 -23.03
N LYS A 97 -11.75 13.33 -23.18
CA LYS A 97 -10.92 13.09 -24.37
C LYS A 97 -11.49 11.93 -25.19
N LYS A 98 -11.96 10.86 -24.54
CA LYS A 98 -12.47 9.64 -25.19
C LYS A 98 -13.85 9.26 -24.66
N LYS A 99 -14.89 9.47 -25.49
CA LYS A 99 -16.26 9.07 -25.16
C LYS A 99 -16.44 7.56 -25.00
N SER A 100 -15.62 6.75 -25.68
CA SER A 100 -15.62 5.28 -25.55
C SER A 100 -15.21 4.80 -24.15
N LEU A 101 -14.51 5.64 -23.38
CA LEU A 101 -14.12 5.39 -21.99
C LEU A 101 -15.02 6.14 -21.01
N THR A 102 -16.24 6.47 -21.44
CA THR A 102 -17.26 7.10 -20.60
C THR A 102 -18.52 6.24 -20.65
N ILE A 103 -19.06 5.89 -19.48
CA ILE A 103 -20.29 5.11 -19.37
C ILE A 103 -21.37 5.91 -18.64
N GLY A 104 -22.63 5.70 -19.05
CA GLY A 104 -23.81 6.25 -18.39
C GLY A 104 -24.67 5.11 -17.87
N ILE A 105 -25.01 5.15 -16.58
CA ILE A 105 -25.80 4.11 -15.91
C ILE A 105 -26.96 4.76 -15.17
N SER A 106 -28.15 4.18 -15.29
CA SER A 106 -29.33 4.61 -14.54
C SER A 106 -29.18 4.27 -13.05
N GLY A 107 -29.54 5.20 -12.17
CA GLY A 107 -29.35 5.08 -10.72
C GLY A 107 -30.04 3.87 -10.09
N ASP A 108 -31.16 3.41 -10.67
CA ASP A 108 -31.87 2.18 -10.27
C ASP A 108 -31.02 0.92 -10.45
N ARG A 109 -30.03 0.93 -11.36
CA ARG A 109 -29.15 -0.20 -11.67
C ARG A 109 -27.88 -0.28 -10.81
N VAL A 110 -27.54 0.79 -10.10
CA VAL A 110 -26.35 0.83 -9.24
C VAL A 110 -26.71 0.34 -7.83
N LYS A 111 -26.02 -0.71 -7.36
CA LYS A 111 -26.15 -1.23 -6.00
C LYS A 111 -25.40 -0.34 -5.01
N GLY A 112 -24.19 0.06 -5.37
CA GLY A 112 -23.34 0.86 -4.50
C GLY A 112 -22.05 1.31 -5.18
N LEU A 113 -21.37 2.24 -4.51
CA LEU A 113 -20.03 2.69 -4.82
C LEU A 113 -19.19 2.55 -3.56
N SER A 114 -18.10 1.79 -3.67
CA SER A 114 -17.14 1.62 -2.59
C SER A 114 -15.81 2.21 -3.02
N ALA A 115 -15.09 2.87 -2.11
CA ALA A 115 -13.76 3.37 -2.42
C ALA A 115 -12.82 2.19 -2.68
N PHE A 116 -12.20 2.17 -3.86
CA PHE A 116 -11.21 1.16 -4.22
C PHE A 116 -9.79 1.71 -4.01
N MET A 117 -9.54 2.94 -4.48
CA MET A 117 -8.33 3.69 -4.16
C MET A 117 -8.74 5.11 -3.78
N ARG A 118 -8.49 5.48 -2.52
CA ARG A 118 -8.98 6.74 -1.94
C ARG A 118 -8.21 7.96 -2.39
N ASN A 119 -6.97 7.77 -2.82
CA ASN A 119 -5.99 8.81 -3.08
C ASN A 119 -5.37 8.69 -4.48
N GLU A 120 -6.00 7.91 -5.38
CA GLU A 120 -5.51 7.67 -6.74
C GLU A 120 -6.61 7.92 -7.76
N SER A 121 -6.19 8.28 -8.97
CA SER A 121 -6.99 8.39 -10.16
C SER A 121 -6.33 7.65 -11.32
N PHE A 122 -7.07 7.42 -12.40
CA PHE A 122 -6.51 6.87 -13.62
C PHE A 122 -5.35 7.74 -14.15
N LEU A 123 -5.41 9.06 -13.98
CA LEU A 123 -4.27 9.94 -14.29
C LEU A 123 -3.05 9.62 -13.42
N THR A 124 -3.19 9.56 -12.09
CA THR A 124 -2.04 9.29 -11.21
C THR A 124 -1.47 7.89 -11.44
N LEU A 125 -2.33 6.90 -11.69
CA LEU A 125 -1.90 5.56 -12.11
C LEU A 125 -1.15 5.56 -13.45
N SER A 126 -1.56 6.39 -14.42
CA SER A 126 -0.84 6.50 -15.70
C SER A 126 0.56 7.09 -15.55
N LEU A 127 0.72 8.06 -14.65
CA LEU A 127 2.02 8.66 -14.35
C LEU A 127 2.94 7.66 -13.65
N GLU A 128 2.42 6.92 -12.68
CA GLU A 128 3.16 5.84 -12.03
C GLU A 128 3.54 4.74 -13.03
N TYR A 129 2.64 4.35 -13.92
CA TYR A 129 2.93 3.40 -14.98
C TYR A 129 4.09 3.87 -15.87
N GLN A 130 4.09 5.15 -16.26
CA GLN A 130 5.19 5.74 -17.03
C GLN A 130 6.53 5.67 -16.27
N ARG A 131 6.56 6.02 -14.98
CA ARG A 131 7.77 5.92 -14.13
C ARG A 131 8.34 4.49 -14.14
N ARG A 132 7.47 3.48 -14.06
CA ARG A 132 7.86 2.06 -14.12
C ARG A 132 8.40 1.67 -15.51
N LEU A 133 7.78 2.16 -16.59
CA LEU A 133 8.32 1.97 -17.95
C LEU A 133 9.71 2.57 -18.10
N ASP A 134 9.91 3.79 -17.59
CA ASP A 134 11.19 4.50 -17.67
C ASP A 134 12.29 3.75 -16.89
N LEU A 135 11.97 3.21 -15.71
CA LEU A 135 12.88 2.33 -14.98
C LEU A 135 13.29 1.10 -15.80
N MET A 136 12.32 0.39 -16.38
CA MET A 136 12.60 -0.79 -17.20
C MET A 136 13.45 -0.46 -18.43
N ASN A 137 13.21 0.69 -19.08
CA ASN A 137 14.01 1.13 -20.21
C ASN A 137 15.45 1.42 -19.77
N ARG A 138 15.66 2.15 -18.67
CA ARG A 138 17.00 2.36 -18.10
C ARG A 138 17.73 1.06 -17.79
N LEU A 139 17.03 0.04 -17.30
CA LEU A 139 17.62 -1.28 -17.04
C LEU A 139 17.99 -2.02 -18.33
N ARG A 140 17.18 -1.90 -19.38
CA ARG A 140 17.50 -2.44 -20.71
C ARG A 140 18.73 -1.76 -21.30
N ASP A 141 18.83 -0.44 -21.17
CA ASP A 141 19.97 0.34 -21.66
C ASP A 141 21.26 -0.08 -20.91
N LYS A 142 21.23 -0.09 -19.57
CA LYS A 142 22.35 -0.57 -18.75
C LYS A 142 22.79 -2.00 -19.09
N ARG A 143 21.84 -2.88 -19.40
CA ARG A 143 22.12 -4.24 -19.84
C ARG A 143 22.76 -4.28 -21.22
N ALA A 144 22.29 -3.45 -22.16
CA ALA A 144 22.81 -3.38 -23.52
C ALA A 144 24.26 -2.84 -23.57
N ASP A 145 24.61 -1.95 -22.62
CA ASP A 145 25.97 -1.41 -22.48
C ASP A 145 26.98 -2.41 -21.86
N ALA A 146 26.51 -3.52 -21.30
CA ALA A 146 27.34 -4.54 -20.66
C ALA A 146 27.58 -5.75 -21.57
N GLU A 147 28.72 -6.42 -21.41
CA GLU A 147 29.05 -7.65 -22.14
C GLU A 147 28.09 -8.80 -21.76
N GLU A 148 27.40 -9.39 -22.74
CA GLU A 148 26.45 -10.47 -22.50
C GLU A 148 27.11 -11.66 -21.80
N GLY A 149 26.47 -12.17 -20.74
CA GLY A 149 26.99 -13.25 -19.90
C GLY A 149 27.95 -12.79 -18.78
N SER A 150 28.36 -11.51 -18.75
CA SER A 150 29.14 -10.96 -17.64
C SER A 150 28.28 -10.71 -16.40
N ALA A 151 28.91 -10.59 -15.23
CA ALA A 151 28.22 -10.19 -14.00
C ALA A 151 27.55 -8.80 -14.13
N ALA A 152 28.18 -7.88 -14.86
CA ALA A 152 27.66 -6.55 -15.13
C ALA A 152 26.42 -6.57 -16.02
N TRP A 153 26.24 -7.61 -16.83
CA TRP A 153 25.02 -7.82 -17.64
C TRP A 153 23.91 -8.50 -16.84
N PHE A 154 24.25 -9.51 -16.02
CA PHE A 154 23.26 -10.23 -15.20
C PHE A 154 22.63 -9.33 -14.13
N ALA A 155 23.37 -8.39 -13.54
CA ALA A 155 22.82 -7.50 -12.51
C ALA A 155 21.61 -6.67 -12.98
N PRO A 156 21.68 -5.85 -14.06
CA PRO A 156 20.51 -5.13 -14.58
C PRO A 156 19.46 -6.07 -15.20
N HIS A 157 19.85 -7.25 -15.70
CA HIS A 157 18.91 -8.22 -16.24
C HIS A 157 18.02 -8.86 -15.16
N ASP A 158 18.60 -9.32 -14.06
CA ASP A 158 17.87 -9.88 -12.92
C ASP A 158 16.92 -8.84 -12.32
N GLN A 159 17.40 -7.59 -12.21
CA GLN A 159 16.56 -6.47 -11.79
C GLN A 159 15.40 -6.22 -12.78
N LEU A 160 15.65 -6.23 -14.09
CA LEU A 160 14.60 -6.08 -15.10
C LEU A 160 13.50 -7.15 -14.98
N ILE A 161 13.87 -8.41 -14.76
CA ILE A 161 12.89 -9.49 -14.57
C ILE A 161 12.01 -9.22 -13.35
N ARG A 162 12.63 -8.83 -12.22
CA ARG A 162 11.91 -8.48 -11.00
C ARG A 162 10.95 -7.31 -11.22
N GLU A 163 11.41 -6.23 -11.86
CA GLU A 163 10.56 -5.06 -12.14
C GLU A 163 9.40 -5.39 -13.11
N LEU A 164 9.60 -6.32 -14.05
CA LEU A 164 8.52 -6.80 -14.93
C LEU A 164 7.48 -7.63 -14.16
N ASP A 165 7.90 -8.52 -13.26
CA ASP A 165 6.99 -9.27 -12.40
C ASP A 165 6.20 -8.34 -11.47
N LEU A 166 6.88 -7.36 -10.85
CA LEU A 166 6.25 -6.32 -10.02
C LEU A 166 5.26 -5.48 -10.83
N LEU A 167 5.59 -5.13 -12.07
CA LEU A 167 4.68 -4.38 -12.94
C LEU A 167 3.44 -5.21 -13.30
N LYS A 168 3.60 -6.50 -13.62
CA LYS A 168 2.47 -7.40 -13.89
C LYS A 168 1.53 -7.46 -12.68
N LEU A 169 2.08 -7.62 -11.48
CA LEU A 169 1.31 -7.63 -10.25
C LEU A 169 0.60 -6.29 -10.02
N TRP A 170 1.33 -5.17 -10.11
CA TRP A 170 0.77 -3.83 -9.98
C TRP A 170 -0.38 -3.58 -10.95
N LEU A 171 -0.25 -4.01 -12.21
CA LEU A 171 -1.33 -3.90 -13.22
C LEU A 171 -2.57 -4.71 -12.83
N ASN A 172 -2.39 -5.90 -12.26
CA ASN A 172 -3.52 -6.69 -11.74
C ASN A 172 -4.18 -6.02 -10.53
N GLN A 173 -3.39 -5.45 -9.62
CA GLN A 173 -3.88 -4.78 -8.41
C GLN A 173 -4.54 -3.42 -8.67
N THR A 174 -4.27 -2.82 -9.83
CA THR A 174 -4.87 -1.55 -10.29
C THR A 174 -5.96 -1.76 -11.36
N GLY A 175 -6.27 -3.01 -11.70
CA GLY A 175 -7.35 -3.39 -12.62
C GLY A 175 -7.02 -3.33 -14.12
N PHE A 176 -5.75 -3.17 -14.50
CA PHE A 176 -5.24 -3.22 -15.88
C PHE A 176 -4.85 -4.65 -16.29
N PHE A 177 -5.68 -5.65 -15.96
CA PHE A 177 -5.35 -7.07 -16.18
C PHE A 177 -5.07 -7.46 -17.63
N LYS A 178 -5.62 -6.74 -18.63
CA LYS A 178 -5.29 -7.02 -20.04
C LYS A 178 -3.88 -6.56 -20.39
N ALA A 179 -3.41 -5.47 -19.78
CA ALA A 179 -2.01 -5.06 -19.90
C ALA A 179 -1.10 -6.04 -19.17
N ALA A 180 -1.50 -6.52 -17.98
CA ALA A 180 -0.76 -7.55 -17.25
C ALA A 180 -0.57 -8.83 -18.08
N ASN A 181 -1.64 -9.32 -18.72
CA ASN A 181 -1.57 -10.51 -19.58
C ASN A 181 -0.65 -10.33 -20.80
N LYS A 182 -0.52 -9.11 -21.34
CA LYS A 182 0.43 -8.84 -22.44
C LYS A 182 1.88 -8.99 -21.99
N LEU A 183 2.19 -8.66 -20.73
CA LEU A 183 3.55 -8.75 -20.19
C LEU A 183 4.02 -10.19 -19.97
N GLU A 184 3.12 -11.16 -19.83
CA GLU A 184 3.50 -12.56 -19.51
C GLU A 184 4.49 -13.15 -20.52
N ARG A 185 4.27 -12.88 -21.80
CA ARG A 185 5.16 -13.36 -22.86
C ARG A 185 6.53 -12.73 -22.79
N ASP A 186 6.60 -11.45 -22.43
CA ASP A 186 7.86 -10.72 -22.33
C ASP A 186 8.64 -11.14 -21.09
N ILE A 187 7.96 -11.30 -19.95
CA ILE A 187 8.53 -11.89 -18.72
C ILE A 187 9.11 -13.27 -19.01
N TYR A 188 8.35 -14.13 -19.69
CA TYR A 188 8.81 -15.48 -20.01
C TYR A 188 10.07 -15.48 -20.87
N LYS A 189 10.16 -14.59 -21.87
CA LYS A 189 11.36 -14.44 -22.70
C LYS A 189 12.57 -13.97 -21.89
N GLU A 190 12.37 -13.02 -20.99
CA GLU A 190 13.46 -12.51 -20.16
C GLU A 190 13.91 -13.56 -19.14
N LYS A 191 12.98 -14.28 -18.48
CA LYS A 191 13.32 -15.37 -17.54
C LYS A 191 14.13 -16.50 -18.19
N LYS A 192 13.89 -16.82 -19.47
CA LYS A 192 14.71 -17.81 -20.22
C LYS A 192 16.17 -17.43 -20.36
N ARG A 193 16.53 -16.16 -20.19
CA ARG A 193 17.90 -15.64 -20.27
C ARG A 193 18.56 -15.55 -18.89
N SER A 194 17.82 -15.83 -17.82
CA SER A 194 18.31 -15.85 -16.43
C SER A 194 18.76 -17.24 -15.99
N LYS A 195 19.55 -17.30 -14.91
CA LYS A 195 19.84 -18.55 -14.20
C LYS A 195 18.60 -19.02 -13.43
N GLU A 196 18.30 -20.33 -13.49
CA GLU A 196 17.03 -20.94 -13.08
C GLU A 196 16.73 -20.87 -11.55
N ALA A 197 17.75 -20.70 -10.71
CA ALA A 197 17.64 -20.93 -9.27
C ALA A 197 16.68 -19.99 -8.50
N LYS A 198 16.51 -18.72 -8.94
CA LYS A 198 15.68 -17.73 -8.20
C LYS A 198 14.18 -17.99 -8.35
N THR A 199 13.73 -18.41 -9.53
CA THR A 199 12.30 -18.69 -9.80
C THR A 199 11.78 -19.88 -8.99
N ALA A 200 12.62 -20.88 -8.75
CA ALA A 200 12.24 -22.10 -8.04
C ALA A 200 11.83 -21.86 -6.57
N ARG A 201 12.38 -20.82 -5.91
CA ARG A 201 12.07 -20.51 -4.50
C ARG A 201 10.63 -20.03 -4.34
N LEU A 202 10.22 -19.05 -5.15
CA LEU A 202 8.85 -18.53 -5.14
C LEU A 202 7.85 -19.60 -5.56
N ASP A 203 8.14 -20.34 -6.63
CA ASP A 203 7.25 -21.41 -7.12
C ASP A 203 7.03 -22.48 -6.05
N SER A 204 8.09 -22.87 -5.31
CA SER A 204 7.97 -23.81 -4.19
C SER A 204 7.15 -23.25 -3.02
N ALA A 205 7.27 -21.96 -2.73
CA ALA A 205 6.52 -21.33 -1.65
C ALA A 205 5.03 -21.23 -2.01
N ILE A 206 4.69 -20.85 -3.24
CA ILE A 206 3.31 -20.85 -3.74
C ILE A 206 2.74 -22.27 -3.78
N ALA A 207 3.49 -23.26 -4.25
CA ALA A 207 3.05 -24.66 -4.30
C ALA A 207 2.79 -25.27 -2.91
N SER A 208 3.31 -24.65 -1.85
CA SER A 208 3.08 -25.10 -0.46
C SER A 208 1.73 -24.67 0.12
N ILE A 209 0.98 -23.80 -0.57
CA ILE A 209 -0.32 -23.30 -0.11
C ILE A 209 -1.31 -24.46 0.03
N LYS A 210 -1.87 -24.63 1.22
CA LYS A 210 -2.83 -25.70 1.54
C LYS A 210 -3.78 -25.31 2.66
N ILE A 211 -4.95 -25.94 2.67
CA ILE A 211 -5.88 -25.87 3.80
C ILE A 211 -5.33 -26.74 4.93
N VAL A 212 -5.40 -26.22 6.16
CA VAL A 212 -4.99 -26.92 7.38
C VAL A 212 -6.11 -26.95 8.39
N LYS A 213 -6.00 -27.87 9.36
CA LYS A 213 -7.00 -28.00 10.42
C LYS A 213 -6.98 -26.76 11.31
N VAL A 214 -8.16 -26.24 11.60
CA VAL A 214 -8.37 -25.18 12.59
C VAL A 214 -8.10 -25.75 13.97
N ASP A 215 -7.49 -24.95 14.84
CA ASP A 215 -7.26 -25.32 16.23
C ASP A 215 -8.60 -25.62 16.93
N PRO A 216 -8.81 -26.82 17.49
CA PRO A 216 -10.06 -27.14 18.19
C PRO A 216 -10.41 -26.16 19.31
N LYS A 217 -9.41 -25.55 19.96
CA LYS A 217 -9.64 -24.52 20.99
C LYS A 217 -10.24 -23.24 20.43
N LEU A 218 -9.87 -22.88 19.19
CA LEU A 218 -10.49 -21.76 18.51
C LEU A 218 -11.95 -22.07 18.18
N THR A 219 -12.24 -23.27 17.68
CA THR A 219 -13.62 -23.70 17.40
C THR A 219 -14.48 -23.65 18.67
N GLU A 220 -13.97 -24.16 19.79
CA GLU A 220 -14.67 -24.10 21.09
C GLU A 220 -14.93 -22.65 21.53
N ALA A 221 -13.90 -21.79 21.50
CA ALA A 221 -14.03 -20.39 21.85
C ALA A 221 -15.04 -19.65 20.95
N ALA A 222 -14.95 -19.86 19.64
CA ALA A 222 -15.85 -19.27 18.65
C ALA A 222 -17.31 -19.69 18.90
N HIS A 223 -17.57 -20.97 19.16
CA HIS A 223 -18.91 -21.46 19.47
C HIS A 223 -19.46 -20.91 20.78
N LYS A 224 -18.62 -20.73 21.79
CA LYS A 224 -19.00 -20.10 23.06
C LYS A 224 -19.37 -18.62 22.88
N ILE A 225 -18.68 -17.92 21.98
CA ILE A 225 -18.84 -16.47 21.77
C ILE A 225 -19.99 -16.14 20.81
N GLY A 226 -19.99 -16.75 19.61
CA GLY A 226 -20.90 -16.43 18.51
C GLY A 226 -21.85 -17.56 18.11
N GLY A 227 -21.85 -18.68 18.87
CA GLY A 227 -22.63 -19.88 18.56
C GLY A 227 -22.03 -20.73 17.43
N PRO A 228 -22.69 -21.86 17.08
CA PRO A 228 -22.18 -22.82 16.09
C PRO A 228 -22.00 -22.26 14.68
N SER A 229 -22.60 -21.11 14.36
CA SER A 229 -22.45 -20.45 13.06
C SER A 229 -21.16 -19.65 12.91
N LEU A 230 -20.46 -19.35 14.02
CA LEU A 230 -19.18 -18.67 13.97
C LEU A 230 -18.07 -19.70 13.73
N GLU A 231 -17.82 -19.97 12.47
CA GLU A 231 -16.82 -20.93 12.02
C GLU A 231 -15.60 -20.22 11.40
N PHE A 232 -14.44 -20.84 11.57
CA PHE A 232 -13.18 -20.40 11.01
C PHE A 232 -12.59 -21.48 10.12
N HIS A 233 -11.92 -21.06 9.06
CA HIS A 233 -11.06 -21.87 8.22
C HIS A 233 -9.59 -21.49 8.47
N SER A 234 -8.67 -22.35 8.04
CA SER A 234 -7.24 -22.07 8.11
C SER A 234 -6.54 -22.52 6.84
N GLN A 235 -5.69 -21.65 6.29
CA GLN A 235 -4.76 -21.98 5.20
C GLN A 235 -3.34 -21.60 5.61
N GLU A 236 -2.35 -22.34 5.13
CA GLU A 236 -0.94 -22.01 5.32
C GLU A 236 -0.17 -22.13 4.01
N SER A 237 0.94 -21.39 3.96
CA SER A 237 2.00 -21.42 2.96
C SER A 237 3.33 -21.64 3.69
N LYS A 238 4.47 -21.52 2.99
CA LYS A 238 5.78 -21.76 3.58
C LYS A 238 6.05 -20.80 4.74
N HIS A 239 5.68 -19.53 4.60
CA HIS A 239 5.99 -18.49 5.57
C HIS A 239 4.78 -17.92 6.30
N LEU A 240 3.58 -18.07 5.72
CA LEU A 240 2.36 -17.42 6.21
C LEU A 240 1.26 -18.41 6.57
N LYS A 241 0.52 -18.09 7.63
CA LYS A 241 -0.73 -18.76 7.99
C LYS A 241 -1.87 -17.74 8.01
N PHE A 242 -3.04 -18.18 7.60
CA PHE A 242 -4.26 -17.39 7.59
C PHE A 242 -5.33 -18.14 8.35
N VAL A 243 -5.86 -17.54 9.40
CA VAL A 243 -7.07 -17.98 10.10
C VAL A 243 -8.16 -16.97 9.80
N TYR A 244 -9.29 -17.41 9.27
CA TYR A 244 -10.30 -16.50 8.72
C TYR A 244 -11.70 -17.05 8.88
N HIS A 245 -12.67 -16.16 9.11
CA HIS A 245 -14.07 -16.55 9.22
C HIS A 245 -14.66 -16.93 7.85
N THR A 246 -15.73 -17.72 7.84
CA THR A 246 -16.39 -18.25 6.63
C THR A 246 -17.00 -17.20 5.68
N GLY A 247 -17.03 -15.94 6.09
CA GLY A 247 -17.42 -14.82 5.22
C GLY A 247 -16.36 -14.43 4.18
N ILE A 248 -15.13 -14.94 4.33
CA ILE A 248 -14.04 -14.78 3.36
C ILE A 248 -13.83 -16.10 2.65
N SER A 249 -13.86 -16.09 1.31
CA SER A 249 -13.76 -17.32 0.52
C SER A 249 -12.35 -17.89 0.51
N ASP A 250 -12.21 -19.22 0.48
CA ASP A 250 -10.90 -19.89 0.41
C ASP A 250 -10.04 -19.39 -0.76
N ASP A 251 -10.63 -19.20 -1.94
CA ASP A 251 -9.95 -18.65 -3.12
C ASP A 251 -9.34 -17.24 -2.89
N GLN A 252 -9.97 -16.43 -2.03
CA GLN A 252 -9.47 -15.10 -1.69
C GLN A 252 -8.25 -15.22 -0.79
N ILE A 253 -8.27 -16.13 0.17
CA ILE A 253 -7.14 -16.41 1.04
C ILE A 253 -5.98 -17.04 0.27
N THR A 254 -6.24 -17.96 -0.67
CA THR A 254 -5.19 -18.50 -1.55
C THR A 254 -4.47 -17.38 -2.30
N ARG A 255 -5.21 -16.41 -2.88
CA ARG A 255 -4.60 -15.24 -3.55
C ARG A 255 -3.83 -14.33 -2.58
N LEU A 256 -4.27 -14.20 -1.33
CA LEU A 256 -3.54 -13.44 -0.32
C LEU A 256 -2.24 -14.14 0.10
N ALA A 257 -2.26 -15.48 0.19
CA ALA A 257 -1.06 -16.27 0.44
C ALA A 257 -0.07 -16.16 -0.73
N GLU A 258 -0.54 -16.26 -1.99
CA GLU A 258 0.27 -16.02 -3.18
C GLU A 258 0.90 -14.62 -3.19
N LEU A 259 0.11 -13.58 -2.88
CA LEU A 259 0.58 -12.20 -2.75
C LEU A 259 1.64 -12.09 -1.66
N GLY A 260 1.40 -12.65 -0.48
CA GLY A 260 2.32 -12.58 0.64
C GLY A 260 3.67 -13.26 0.35
N GLU A 261 3.65 -14.45 -0.26
CA GLU A 261 4.87 -15.14 -0.70
C GLU A 261 5.61 -14.35 -1.79
N THR A 262 4.87 -13.74 -2.71
CA THR A 262 5.44 -12.85 -3.75
C THR A 262 6.12 -11.62 -3.13
N VAL A 263 5.56 -11.05 -2.07
CA VAL A 263 6.13 -9.90 -1.35
C VAL A 263 7.40 -10.29 -0.61
N ILE A 264 7.40 -11.44 0.07
CA ILE A 264 8.58 -11.97 0.77
C ILE A 264 9.73 -12.23 -0.22
N ASP A 265 9.45 -12.91 -1.34
CA ASP A 265 10.46 -13.19 -2.36
C ASP A 265 10.91 -11.90 -3.07
N GLY A 266 9.98 -10.98 -3.37
CA GLY A 266 10.30 -9.66 -3.91
C GLY A 266 11.24 -8.86 -3.01
N PHE A 267 11.03 -8.91 -1.69
CA PHE A 267 11.93 -8.30 -0.71
C PHE A 267 13.30 -8.98 -0.72
N ARG A 268 13.36 -10.32 -0.67
CA ARG A 268 14.64 -11.08 -0.72
C ARG A 268 15.43 -10.75 -1.98
N THR A 269 14.79 -10.80 -3.14
CA THR A 269 15.44 -10.56 -4.44
C THR A 269 15.93 -9.11 -4.62
N GLN A 270 15.34 -8.16 -3.90
CA GLN A 270 15.76 -6.76 -3.93
C GLN A 270 16.84 -6.45 -2.88
N PHE A 271 16.67 -6.90 -1.64
CA PHE A 271 17.44 -6.40 -0.49
C PHE A 271 18.35 -7.43 0.17
N VAL A 272 18.25 -8.71 -0.22
CA VAL A 272 19.02 -9.80 0.41
C VAL A 272 19.90 -10.52 -0.60
N ASP A 273 19.28 -11.16 -1.59
CA ASP A 273 19.97 -12.01 -2.58
C ASP A 273 21.15 -11.32 -3.27
N PRO A 274 21.07 -10.03 -3.68
CA PRO A 274 22.20 -9.37 -4.35
C PRO A 274 23.44 -9.19 -3.46
N TYR A 275 23.28 -9.31 -2.13
CA TYR A 275 24.32 -8.97 -1.16
C TYR A 275 24.76 -10.16 -0.31
N LEU A 276 24.19 -11.35 -0.54
CA LEU A 276 24.52 -12.56 0.21
C LEU A 276 26.03 -12.82 0.24
N SER A 277 26.56 -12.96 1.45
CA SER A 277 27.96 -13.28 1.73
C SER A 277 28.10 -13.83 3.14
N GLU A 278 29.28 -14.30 3.54
CA GLU A 278 29.52 -14.75 4.91
C GLU A 278 29.14 -13.70 5.98
N LYS A 279 29.30 -12.42 5.63
CA LYS A 279 29.02 -11.27 6.51
C LYS A 279 27.62 -10.68 6.33
N PHE A 280 26.90 -11.06 5.27
CA PHE A 280 25.55 -10.58 4.99
C PHE A 280 24.64 -11.78 4.69
N LYS A 281 24.02 -12.31 5.74
CA LYS A 281 23.18 -13.51 5.68
C LYS A 281 21.72 -13.17 5.41
N ASP A 282 20.95 -14.14 4.92
CA ASP A 282 19.49 -14.08 4.96
C ASP A 282 19.02 -14.38 6.38
N HIS A 283 18.21 -13.49 6.94
CA HIS A 283 17.61 -13.63 8.27
C HIS A 283 16.10 -13.91 8.20
N ILE A 284 15.53 -13.93 7.01
CA ILE A 284 14.14 -14.35 6.80
C ILE A 284 14.15 -15.87 6.84
N PRO A 285 13.41 -16.48 7.77
CA PRO A 285 13.48 -17.93 7.93
C PRO A 285 12.72 -18.62 6.79
N ASP A 286 13.01 -19.90 6.62
CA ASP A 286 12.35 -20.78 5.65
C ASP A 286 11.24 -21.60 6.32
N ASP A 287 10.53 -20.97 7.26
CA ASP A 287 9.43 -21.53 8.05
C ASP A 287 8.33 -20.48 8.31
N LEU A 288 7.25 -20.93 8.96
CA LEU A 288 6.13 -20.09 9.34
C LEU A 288 6.56 -19.04 10.38
N PHE A 289 6.44 -17.75 10.05
CA PHE A 289 6.80 -16.67 10.97
C PHE A 289 5.70 -15.62 11.19
N LEU A 290 4.64 -15.62 10.38
CA LEU A 290 3.53 -14.68 10.47
C LEU A 290 2.19 -15.38 10.26
N GLU A 291 1.28 -15.18 11.20
CA GLU A 291 -0.13 -15.56 11.07
C GLU A 291 -1.00 -14.31 10.94
N PHE A 292 -1.86 -14.29 9.94
CA PHE A 292 -2.96 -13.35 9.82
C PHE A 292 -4.22 -13.98 10.38
N PHE A 293 -4.81 -13.34 11.38
CA PHE A 293 -6.10 -13.74 11.92
C PHE A 293 -7.14 -12.69 11.53
N PHE A 294 -8.02 -13.05 10.60
CA PHE A 294 -9.14 -12.23 10.15
C PHE A 294 -10.41 -12.61 10.92
N SER A 295 -10.69 -11.84 11.97
CA SER A 295 -11.94 -11.93 12.74
C SER A 295 -13.10 -11.29 11.97
N THR A 296 -14.31 -11.34 12.53
CA THR A 296 -15.50 -10.75 11.91
C THR A 296 -15.61 -9.24 12.16
N ASP A 297 -16.59 -8.59 11.52
CA ASP A 297 -16.94 -7.19 11.75
C ASP A 297 -17.65 -6.93 13.09
N GLN A 298 -18.10 -7.99 13.78
CA GLN A 298 -18.72 -7.90 15.09
C GLN A 298 -17.68 -7.63 16.17
N GLN A 299 -17.78 -6.47 16.81
CA GLN A 299 -16.86 -6.05 17.87
C GLN A 299 -16.77 -7.06 19.02
N MET A 300 -17.89 -7.71 19.37
CA MET A 300 -17.92 -8.73 20.42
C MET A 300 -17.05 -9.95 20.06
N HIS A 301 -17.10 -10.43 18.81
CA HIS A 301 -16.26 -11.53 18.36
C HIS A 301 -14.78 -11.13 18.36
N TYR A 302 -14.48 -9.93 17.84
CA TYR A 302 -13.13 -9.39 17.80
C TYR A 302 -12.50 -9.28 19.18
N GLU A 303 -13.25 -8.74 20.14
CA GLU A 303 -12.75 -8.59 21.49
C GLU A 303 -12.53 -9.94 22.18
N LYS A 304 -13.57 -10.79 22.16
CA LYS A 304 -13.60 -12.01 22.97
C LYS A 304 -12.71 -13.13 22.42
N ILE A 305 -12.53 -13.24 21.10
CA ILE A 305 -11.60 -14.22 20.54
C ILE A 305 -10.16 -13.84 20.92
N TYR A 306 -9.81 -12.55 20.87
CA TYR A 306 -8.47 -12.10 21.27
C TYR A 306 -8.18 -12.41 22.75
N GLU A 307 -9.17 -12.23 23.63
CA GLU A 307 -9.05 -12.54 25.06
C GLU A 307 -9.06 -14.06 25.33
N ASP A 308 -10.12 -14.76 24.90
CA ASP A 308 -10.40 -16.14 25.31
C ASP A 308 -9.53 -17.17 24.56
N TYR A 309 -9.21 -16.92 23.28
CA TYR A 309 -8.40 -17.84 22.47
C TYR A 309 -6.93 -17.44 22.41
N LEU A 310 -6.65 -16.18 22.08
CA LEU A 310 -5.26 -15.71 21.90
C LEU A 310 -4.58 -15.33 23.23
N GLY A 311 -5.33 -15.23 24.33
CA GLY A 311 -4.80 -14.86 25.65
C GLY A 311 -4.33 -13.41 25.73
N GLY A 312 -4.76 -12.58 24.77
CA GLY A 312 -4.40 -11.17 24.71
C GLY A 312 -5.20 -10.34 25.72
N SER A 313 -4.70 -9.13 26.00
CA SER A 313 -5.43 -8.15 26.81
C SER A 313 -5.58 -6.86 26.03
N TRP A 314 -6.77 -6.26 26.08
CA TRP A 314 -7.04 -4.92 25.54
C TRP A 314 -6.61 -3.80 26.49
N GLY A 315 -6.12 -4.12 27.69
CA GLY A 315 -5.85 -3.15 28.75
C GLY A 315 -7.11 -2.64 29.44
N SER A 316 -7.00 -1.52 30.16
CA SER A 316 -8.10 -0.90 30.93
C SER A 316 -8.36 0.56 30.52
N GLY A 317 -9.52 1.09 30.89
CA GLY A 317 -9.87 2.51 30.72
C GLY A 317 -9.73 3.04 29.29
N ASP A 318 -9.02 4.17 29.14
CA ASP A 318 -8.81 4.85 27.85
C ASP A 318 -7.95 4.06 26.88
N ASN A 319 -6.96 3.31 27.39
CA ASN A 319 -6.13 2.45 26.56
C ASN A 319 -6.95 1.35 25.89
N ARG A 320 -7.90 0.75 26.63
CA ARG A 320 -8.85 -0.21 26.06
C ARG A 320 -9.70 0.40 24.96
N ARG A 321 -10.29 1.58 25.22
CA ARG A 321 -11.08 2.31 24.22
C ARG A 321 -10.27 2.63 22.97
N ARG A 322 -9.04 3.12 23.13
CA ARG A 322 -8.14 3.44 22.01
C ARG A 322 -7.81 2.20 21.19
N ARG A 323 -7.45 1.08 21.83
CA ARG A 323 -7.08 -0.16 21.12
C ARG A 323 -8.25 -0.80 20.39
N LEU A 324 -9.45 -0.79 20.97
CA LEU A 324 -10.64 -1.30 20.28
C LEU A 324 -11.12 -0.41 19.13
N ASN A 325 -10.72 0.86 19.10
CA ASN A 325 -10.96 1.74 17.95
C ASN A 325 -9.95 1.52 16.81
N ILE A 326 -8.88 0.75 17.04
CA ILE A 326 -7.93 0.34 16.01
C ILE A 326 -8.42 -1.02 15.47
N HIS A 327 -8.53 -1.15 14.15
CA HIS A 327 -9.02 -2.38 13.50
C HIS A 327 -8.03 -3.55 13.52
N GLY A 328 -6.89 -3.41 14.22
CA GLY A 328 -5.80 -4.36 14.26
C GLY A 328 -5.14 -4.42 15.65
N ALA A 329 -4.70 -5.61 16.02
CA ALA A 329 -3.90 -5.90 17.20
C ALA A 329 -2.85 -6.96 16.85
N SER A 330 -1.90 -7.18 17.74
CA SER A 330 -0.90 -8.23 17.59
C SER A 330 -0.68 -9.00 18.88
N VAL A 331 -0.16 -10.21 18.75
CA VAL A 331 0.29 -11.04 19.87
C VAL A 331 1.36 -12.02 19.39
N MET A 332 2.28 -12.39 20.28
CA MET A 332 3.28 -13.43 20.02
C MET A 332 2.80 -14.75 20.65
N GLN A 333 2.79 -15.83 19.86
CA GLN A 333 2.61 -17.20 20.36
C GLN A 333 3.86 -18.02 20.04
N GLY A 334 4.72 -18.20 21.05
CA GLY A 334 6.05 -18.78 20.83
C GLY A 334 6.88 -17.89 19.91
N LYS A 335 7.28 -18.42 18.74
CA LYS A 335 8.04 -17.68 17.71
C LYS A 335 7.15 -17.06 16.62
N LEU A 336 5.85 -17.38 16.63
CA LEU A 336 4.90 -16.93 15.63
C LEU A 336 4.30 -15.58 16.03
N PHE A 337 4.40 -14.60 15.15
CA PHE A 337 3.69 -13.34 15.29
C PHE A 337 2.29 -13.49 14.71
N ILE A 338 1.27 -13.13 15.48
CA ILE A 338 -0.12 -13.14 15.05
C ILE A 338 -0.59 -11.70 14.87
N SER A 339 -0.97 -11.36 13.63
CA SER A 339 -1.59 -10.10 13.24
C SER A 339 -3.11 -10.27 13.22
N TYR A 340 -3.80 -9.69 14.21
CA TYR A 340 -5.21 -9.93 14.51
C TYR A 340 -6.09 -8.75 14.09
N TRP A 341 -7.02 -8.98 13.16
CA TRP A 341 -7.80 -7.92 12.50
C TRP A 341 -9.31 -8.08 12.66
N LEU A 342 -10.00 -6.96 12.85
CA LEU A 342 -11.44 -6.84 12.65
C LEU A 342 -11.68 -6.63 11.14
N VAL A 343 -12.41 -7.53 10.49
CA VAL A 343 -12.59 -7.52 9.04
C VAL A 343 -14.06 -7.43 8.66
N ASP A 344 -14.39 -6.45 7.83
CA ASP A 344 -15.68 -6.32 7.16
C ASP A 344 -15.59 -6.66 5.67
N GLU A 345 -16.72 -6.67 4.95
CA GLU A 345 -16.76 -6.94 3.51
C GLU A 345 -15.98 -5.94 2.64
N ARG A 346 -15.52 -4.80 3.20
CA ARG A 346 -14.83 -3.71 2.49
C ARG A 346 -13.37 -3.57 2.92
N ALA A 347 -12.90 -4.38 3.85
CA ALA A 347 -11.51 -4.38 4.28
C ALA A 347 -10.56 -4.60 3.10
N ASP A 348 -9.43 -3.87 3.10
CA ASP A 348 -8.33 -4.04 2.15
C ASP A 348 -7.38 -5.11 2.69
N LEU A 349 -7.75 -6.37 2.49
CA LEU A 349 -6.98 -7.50 3.00
C LEU A 349 -5.58 -7.56 2.37
N GLU A 350 -5.46 -7.22 1.09
CA GLU A 350 -4.18 -7.09 0.41
C GLU A 350 -3.29 -6.05 1.11
N GLY A 351 -3.86 -4.89 1.43
CA GLY A 351 -3.17 -3.85 2.20
C GLY A 351 -2.70 -4.35 3.57
N MET A 352 -3.57 -5.04 4.32
CA MET A 352 -3.25 -5.63 5.64
C MET A 352 -2.06 -6.58 5.54
N VAL A 353 -2.05 -7.45 4.53
CA VAL A 353 -0.98 -8.42 4.32
C VAL A 353 0.33 -7.73 3.97
N VAL A 354 0.34 -6.86 2.97
CA VAL A 354 1.58 -6.23 2.47
C VAL A 354 2.21 -5.32 3.51
N HIS A 355 1.40 -4.51 4.21
CA HIS A 355 1.92 -3.57 5.20
C HIS A 355 2.53 -4.30 6.41
N GLN A 356 1.84 -5.31 6.94
CA GLN A 356 2.33 -6.11 8.08
C GLN A 356 3.55 -6.97 7.73
N LEU A 357 3.63 -7.45 6.49
CA LEU A 357 4.86 -8.04 5.97
C LEU A 357 6.02 -7.04 6.01
N GLY A 358 5.79 -5.76 5.72
CA GLY A 358 6.81 -4.72 5.89
C GLY A 358 7.37 -4.66 7.32
N HIS A 359 6.50 -4.64 8.34
CA HIS A 359 6.94 -4.70 9.73
C HIS A 359 7.75 -5.96 10.03
N ARG A 360 7.25 -7.14 9.64
CA ARG A 360 7.95 -8.40 9.95
C ARG A 360 9.26 -8.56 9.18
N LEU A 361 9.33 -8.09 7.95
CA LEU A 361 10.56 -8.10 7.16
C LEU A 361 11.58 -7.11 7.71
N ALA A 362 11.14 -5.96 8.25
CA ALA A 362 12.03 -5.05 8.97
C ALA A 362 12.63 -5.72 10.22
N GLU A 363 11.78 -6.33 11.05
CA GLU A 363 12.19 -7.07 12.24
C GLU A 363 13.18 -8.19 11.89
N ARG A 364 12.90 -9.00 10.88
CA ARG A 364 13.78 -10.13 10.54
C ARG A 364 15.08 -9.68 9.87
N ASN A 365 14.99 -8.81 8.86
CA ASN A 365 16.15 -8.48 8.02
C ASN A 365 17.08 -7.43 8.66
N TYR A 366 16.51 -6.47 9.39
CA TYR A 366 17.27 -5.41 10.04
C TYR A 366 17.39 -5.61 11.55
N GLN A 367 16.63 -6.53 12.16
CA GLN A 367 16.65 -6.77 13.60
C GLN A 367 16.13 -5.55 14.38
N THR A 368 15.05 -4.93 13.90
CA THR A 368 14.37 -3.87 14.66
C THR A 368 13.96 -4.40 16.03
N ARG A 369 14.17 -3.59 17.07
CA ARG A 369 13.94 -3.98 18.47
C ARG A 369 12.81 -3.16 19.07
N GLY A 370 11.67 -3.80 19.30
CA GLY A 370 10.52 -3.13 19.93
C GLY A 370 10.16 -1.82 19.22
N ASN A 371 9.81 -0.79 20.00
CA ASN A 371 9.36 0.51 19.48
C ASN A 371 10.51 1.50 19.21
N LEU A 372 11.73 1.02 18.98
CA LEU A 372 12.92 1.89 18.89
C LEU A 372 13.24 2.31 17.46
N GLN A 373 12.64 1.62 16.49
CA GLN A 373 12.88 1.84 15.06
C GLN A 373 11.59 1.77 14.26
N ASP A 374 10.53 2.32 14.84
CA ASP A 374 9.19 2.32 14.24
C ASP A 374 9.19 3.01 12.87
N TRP A 375 10.11 3.96 12.65
CA TRP A 375 10.26 4.63 11.35
C TRP A 375 10.64 3.62 10.25
N LEU A 376 11.47 2.63 10.57
CA LEU A 376 11.94 1.64 9.60
C LEU A 376 10.82 0.65 9.28
N GLU A 377 10.07 0.22 10.29
CA GLU A 377 8.93 -0.67 10.09
C GLU A 377 7.82 -0.01 9.28
N GLU A 378 7.41 1.22 9.66
CA GLU A 378 6.41 1.99 8.93
C GLU A 378 6.91 2.34 7.52
N GLY A 379 8.16 2.81 7.40
CA GLY A 379 8.77 3.19 6.14
C GLY A 379 8.79 2.02 5.15
N LEU A 380 9.19 0.83 5.60
CA LEU A 380 9.16 -0.39 4.80
C LEU A 380 7.71 -0.85 4.49
N GLY A 381 6.80 -0.77 5.47
CA GLY A 381 5.38 -1.07 5.29
C GLY A 381 4.73 -0.23 4.18
N TYR A 382 4.95 1.07 4.17
CA TYR A 382 4.51 1.97 3.10
C TYR A 382 5.24 1.70 1.78
N PHE A 383 6.56 1.47 1.81
CA PHE A 383 7.35 1.17 0.61
C PHE A 383 6.80 -0.05 -0.14
N LEU A 384 6.59 -1.17 0.56
CA LEU A 384 6.03 -2.38 -0.04
C LEU A 384 4.58 -2.15 -0.51
N SER A 385 3.76 -1.47 0.29
CA SER A 385 2.38 -1.16 -0.09
C SER A 385 2.30 -0.37 -1.40
N PHE A 386 3.15 0.64 -1.57
CA PHE A 386 3.20 1.38 -2.83
C PHE A 386 3.77 0.57 -4.00
N ASN A 387 4.81 -0.22 -3.78
CA ASN A 387 5.43 -0.98 -4.86
C ASN A 387 4.53 -2.08 -5.41
N PHE A 388 3.80 -2.78 -4.53
CA PHE A 388 2.97 -3.93 -4.88
C PHE A 388 1.51 -3.54 -5.17
N LEU A 389 0.94 -2.56 -4.45
CA LEU A 389 -0.50 -2.24 -4.52
C LEU A 389 -0.82 -0.83 -5.01
N ASN A 390 0.17 0.08 -5.05
CA ASN A 390 -0.02 1.52 -5.29
C ASN A 390 -0.94 2.24 -4.30
N ARG A 391 -1.22 1.63 -3.15
CA ARG A 391 -2.08 2.19 -2.12
C ARG A 391 -1.63 1.68 -0.77
N ASN A 392 -1.91 2.45 0.26
CA ASN A 392 -1.89 1.98 1.63
C ASN A 392 -3.18 2.47 2.31
N SER A 393 -3.94 1.56 2.91
CA SER A 393 -5.13 1.87 3.72
C SER A 393 -5.05 1.30 5.13
N VAL A 394 -3.90 0.73 5.51
CA VAL A 394 -3.64 0.17 6.82
C VAL A 394 -2.93 1.21 7.66
N ASN A 395 -3.42 1.41 8.87
CA ASN A 395 -2.96 2.48 9.73
C ASN A 395 -2.44 1.90 11.04
N CYS A 396 -1.13 1.77 11.16
CA CYS A 396 -0.43 1.63 12.44
C CYS A 396 -0.20 3.03 13.04
N VAL A 397 0.32 3.96 12.22
CA VAL A 397 0.18 5.42 12.36
C VAL A 397 -0.44 5.98 11.07
N ALA A 398 -1.67 6.49 11.13
CA ALA A 398 -2.37 6.94 9.94
C ALA A 398 -1.77 8.24 9.39
N PHE A 399 -1.11 8.19 8.22
CA PHE A 399 -0.86 9.41 7.45
C PHE A 399 -2.21 9.99 7.00
N LYS A 400 -2.52 11.20 7.46
CA LYS A 400 -3.68 11.96 7.02
C LYS A 400 -3.20 13.04 6.06
N PRO A 401 -3.47 12.92 4.74
CA PRO A 401 -3.08 13.94 3.78
C PRO A 401 -3.53 15.35 4.24
N PRO A 402 -2.70 16.40 4.07
CA PRO A 402 -3.07 17.75 4.46
C PRO A 402 -4.39 18.18 3.81
N PRO A 403 -5.17 19.06 4.47
CA PRO A 403 -6.35 19.64 3.84
C PRO A 403 -5.98 20.36 2.53
N ARG A 404 -6.84 20.21 1.54
CA ARG A 404 -6.68 20.70 0.14
C ARG A 404 -6.23 22.13 -0.03
N ALA A 405 -6.71 23.02 0.84
CA ALA A 405 -6.36 24.43 0.81
C ALA A 405 -4.84 24.65 1.01
N VAL A 406 -4.17 23.73 1.72
CA VAL A 406 -2.72 23.75 1.96
C VAL A 406 -1.95 23.14 0.78
N LEU A 407 -2.57 22.21 0.03
CA LEU A 407 -1.99 21.57 -1.16
C LEU A 407 -2.20 22.39 -2.46
N GLY A 408 -2.79 23.59 -2.38
CA GLY A 408 -3.10 24.42 -3.56
C GLY A 408 -4.26 23.89 -4.42
N GLU A 409 -5.04 22.93 -3.93
CA GLU A 409 -6.13 22.30 -4.67
C GLU A 409 -7.41 23.17 -4.60
N THR A 410 -7.74 23.88 -5.69
CA THR A 410 -9.01 24.62 -5.79
C THR A 410 -10.19 23.69 -6.11
N VAL A 411 -11.24 23.74 -5.30
CA VAL A 411 -12.57 23.20 -5.66
C VAL A 411 -13.42 24.25 -6.33
N ALA A 412 -14.16 23.85 -7.35
CA ALA A 412 -15.32 24.60 -7.81
C ALA A 412 -16.33 24.69 -6.65
N SER A 413 -16.47 25.88 -6.06
CA SER A 413 -17.63 26.21 -5.24
C SER A 413 -18.88 25.99 -6.10
N GLY A 414 -19.84 25.21 -5.60
CA GLY A 414 -21.16 25.07 -6.21
C GLY A 414 -21.88 26.42 -6.24
N GLY A 415 -21.64 27.20 -7.30
CA GLY A 415 -22.31 28.46 -7.56
C GLY A 415 -23.73 28.22 -8.09
N LYS A 416 -24.69 28.91 -7.48
CA LYS A 416 -26.12 28.94 -7.85
C LYS A 416 -26.33 29.02 -9.37
N LYS A 417 -27.33 28.25 -9.84
CA LYS A 417 -27.91 28.23 -11.20
C LYS A 417 -27.73 29.55 -11.97
N LYS A 418 -26.85 29.57 -12.96
CA LYS A 418 -27.01 30.37 -14.18
C LYS A 418 -26.91 29.47 -15.40
N LYS A 419 -28.01 29.38 -16.16
CA LYS A 419 -28.11 28.70 -17.45
C LYS A 419 -27.18 29.38 -18.46
N LYS A 420 -25.98 28.83 -18.69
CA LYS A 420 -25.20 28.95 -19.95
C LYS A 420 -24.41 27.66 -20.15
N LYS A 421 -24.34 27.18 -21.40
CA LYS A 421 -23.76 25.89 -21.89
C LYS A 421 -22.97 25.08 -20.84
N LYS A 422 -23.56 23.98 -20.36
CA LYS A 422 -22.90 22.96 -19.53
C LYS A 422 -21.77 22.32 -20.34
N GLU A 423 -20.55 22.82 -20.21
CA GLU A 423 -19.36 22.03 -20.53
C GLU A 423 -19.12 21.01 -19.41
N ASP A 424 -18.79 19.78 -19.79
CA ASP A 424 -18.36 18.65 -18.96
C ASP A 424 -17.08 18.99 -18.17
N ARG A 425 -17.18 19.80 -17.12
CA ARG A 425 -16.04 20.14 -16.25
C ARG A 425 -16.23 19.45 -14.90
N THR A 426 -15.28 18.59 -14.51
CA THR A 426 -15.25 18.01 -13.14
C THR A 426 -13.85 17.98 -12.56
N VAL A 427 -13.78 18.30 -11.25
CA VAL A 427 -12.71 18.20 -10.23
C VAL A 427 -11.25 18.40 -10.70
N ALA A 428 -10.53 19.27 -9.96
CA ALA A 428 -9.17 19.72 -10.21
C ALA A 428 -8.06 18.66 -9.97
N ILE A 429 -6.84 19.01 -10.41
CA ILE A 429 -5.55 18.29 -10.39
C ILE A 429 -5.45 17.25 -9.26
N MET A 430 -5.15 16.01 -9.66
CA MET A 430 -5.05 14.85 -8.78
C MET A 430 -3.58 14.51 -8.56
N LYS A 431 -3.06 14.67 -7.33
CA LYS A 431 -1.78 14.08 -6.91
C LYS A 431 -2.05 12.70 -6.28
N GLY A 432 -1.22 11.71 -6.61
CA GLY A 432 -1.28 10.38 -6.00
C GLY A 432 -0.79 10.42 -4.56
N LEU A 433 -1.11 9.42 -3.75
CA LEU A 433 -0.69 9.41 -2.33
C LEU A 433 0.83 9.51 -2.18
N ARG A 434 1.56 8.82 -3.05
CA ARG A 434 3.03 8.84 -3.07
C ARG A 434 3.58 10.25 -3.29
N ASP A 435 3.03 11.00 -4.24
CA ASP A 435 3.46 12.37 -4.54
C ASP A 435 3.07 13.34 -3.41
N VAL A 436 1.92 13.12 -2.77
CA VAL A 436 1.50 13.90 -1.59
C VAL A 436 2.43 13.64 -0.41
N MET A 437 2.74 12.37 -0.12
CA MET A 437 3.70 12.02 0.93
C MET A 437 5.09 12.55 0.62
N ALA A 438 5.52 12.52 -0.65
CA ALA A 438 6.80 13.10 -1.05
C ALA A 438 6.85 14.60 -0.76
N GLY A 439 5.79 15.33 -1.10
CA GLY A 439 5.67 16.76 -0.79
C GLY A 439 5.71 17.04 0.70
N VAL A 440 4.97 16.28 1.51
CA VAL A 440 4.99 16.44 2.98
C VAL A 440 6.36 16.11 3.56
N ALA A 441 6.99 15.02 3.12
CA ALA A 441 8.31 14.62 3.58
C ALA A 441 9.36 15.68 3.26
N PHE A 442 9.38 16.18 2.02
CA PHE A 442 10.36 17.16 1.54
C PHE A 442 10.27 18.49 2.31
N HIS A 443 9.07 18.94 2.63
CA HIS A 443 8.83 20.16 3.38
C HIS A 443 8.87 19.98 4.91
N SER A 444 9.03 18.74 5.39
CA SER A 444 9.12 18.49 6.82
C SER A 444 10.35 19.16 7.40
N LYS A 445 10.18 19.74 8.59
CA LYS A 445 11.30 20.29 9.37
C LYS A 445 11.98 19.22 10.23
N MET A 446 11.56 17.95 10.13
CA MET A 446 12.11 16.84 10.88
C MET A 446 13.43 16.36 10.26
N PRO A 447 14.59 16.60 10.89
CA PRO A 447 15.86 16.07 10.38
C PRO A 447 15.94 14.57 10.66
N THR A 448 16.55 13.82 9.74
CA THR A 448 16.69 12.36 9.85
C THR A 448 17.20 11.89 11.23
N PRO A 449 18.26 12.46 11.84
CA PRO A 449 18.72 12.06 13.18
C PRO A 449 17.66 12.06 14.28
N ARG A 450 16.61 12.90 14.17
CA ARG A 450 15.52 12.96 15.15
C ARG A 450 14.40 11.96 14.86
N LEU A 451 14.25 11.54 13.60
CA LEU A 451 13.31 10.49 13.23
C LEU A 451 13.81 9.11 13.69
N LEU A 452 15.11 8.84 13.56
CA LEU A 452 15.67 7.50 13.77
C LEU A 452 15.36 6.86 15.15
N PRO A 453 15.46 7.58 16.29
CA PRO A 453 15.15 7.02 17.60
C PRO A 453 13.69 7.27 18.03
N LYS A 454 12.86 7.86 17.16
CA LYS A 454 11.50 8.26 17.52
C LYS A 454 10.58 7.03 17.62
N GLN A 455 9.75 6.99 18.66
CA GLN A 455 8.79 5.92 18.87
C GLN A 455 7.46 6.20 18.17
N GLN A 456 6.74 5.14 17.78
CA GLN A 456 5.51 5.18 17.00
C GLN A 456 4.42 6.06 17.64
N TYR A 457 4.32 6.05 18.97
CA TYR A 457 3.30 6.81 19.69
C TYR A 457 3.49 8.33 19.59
N ASP A 458 4.69 8.78 19.23
CA ASP A 458 5.04 10.18 19.04
C ASP A 458 4.99 10.61 17.57
N PHE A 459 4.70 9.68 16.64
CA PHE A 459 4.70 9.98 15.21
C PHE A 459 3.57 10.93 14.84
N GLU A 460 3.95 11.97 14.11
CA GLU A 460 3.07 12.86 13.40
C GLU A 460 3.05 12.49 11.91
N ASN A 461 2.13 13.09 11.15
CA ASN A 461 2.00 12.85 9.71
C ASN A 461 3.32 13.06 8.95
N GLU A 462 4.11 14.06 9.33
CA GLU A 462 5.38 14.37 8.69
C GLU A 462 6.41 13.26 8.92
N ASP A 463 6.41 12.62 10.09
CA ASP A 463 7.32 11.53 10.42
C ASP A 463 7.04 10.30 9.56
N THR A 464 5.77 9.93 9.39
CA THR A 464 5.38 8.81 8.51
C THR A 464 5.77 9.08 7.06
N ALA A 465 5.56 10.31 6.58
CA ALA A 465 5.95 10.71 5.23
C ALA A 465 7.48 10.65 5.05
N LYS A 466 8.24 11.20 6.01
CA LYS A 466 9.69 11.19 6.01
C LYS A 466 10.25 9.77 6.13
N ALA A 467 9.68 8.92 6.97
CA ALA A 467 10.07 7.53 7.15
C ALA A 467 9.98 6.73 5.84
N TRP A 468 8.85 6.82 5.14
CA TRP A 468 8.70 6.21 3.82
C TRP A 468 9.69 6.79 2.80
N ALA A 469 9.75 8.13 2.68
CA ALA A 469 10.58 8.78 1.68
C ALA A 469 12.08 8.51 1.89
N PHE A 470 12.52 8.47 3.15
CA PHE A 470 13.90 8.18 3.51
C PHE A 470 14.24 6.71 3.27
N PHE A 471 13.34 5.77 3.61
CA PHE A 471 13.52 4.36 3.24
C PHE A 471 13.61 4.16 1.72
N SER A 472 12.73 4.82 0.95
CA SER A 472 12.77 4.81 -0.52
C SER A 472 14.12 5.26 -1.08
N PHE A 473 14.68 6.34 -0.55
CA PHE A 473 16.02 6.80 -0.93
C PHE A 473 17.11 5.74 -0.67
N LEU A 474 17.12 5.13 0.53
CA LEU A 474 18.09 4.09 0.87
C LEU A 474 17.93 2.85 -0.03
N ALA A 475 16.68 2.47 -0.33
CA ALA A 475 16.37 1.34 -1.19
C ALA A 475 16.79 1.57 -2.65
N ASP A 476 16.61 2.78 -3.18
CA ASP A 476 16.77 3.07 -4.60
C ASP A 476 18.19 3.52 -4.97
N GLU A 477 18.88 4.27 -4.09
CA GLU A 477 20.16 4.93 -4.43
C GLU A 477 21.37 4.34 -3.68
N LYS A 478 21.18 3.65 -2.55
CA LYS A 478 22.30 3.27 -1.66
C LYS A 478 22.74 1.80 -1.76
N GLY A 479 21.96 0.95 -2.42
CA GLY A 479 22.32 -0.45 -2.68
C GLY A 479 22.82 -1.17 -1.43
N ARG A 480 23.94 -1.90 -1.55
CA ARG A 480 24.54 -2.68 -0.45
C ARG A 480 24.86 -1.83 0.78
N ALA A 481 25.50 -0.68 0.57
CA ALA A 481 25.89 0.21 1.67
C ALA A 481 24.67 0.68 2.46
N GLY A 482 23.55 0.97 1.78
CA GLY A 482 22.27 1.29 2.44
C GLY A 482 21.74 0.13 3.29
N GLN A 483 21.79 -1.10 2.79
CA GLN A 483 21.34 -2.28 3.55
C GLN A 483 22.23 -2.56 4.77
N GLU A 484 23.55 -2.43 4.63
CA GLU A 484 24.49 -2.61 5.74
C GLU A 484 24.39 -1.46 6.76
N TRP A 485 24.10 -0.23 6.30
CA TRP A 485 23.79 0.90 7.17
C TRP A 485 22.52 0.65 7.99
N LEU A 486 21.43 0.18 7.35
CA LEU A 486 20.19 -0.16 8.06
C LEU A 486 20.39 -1.27 9.10
N ARG A 487 21.12 -2.34 8.76
CA ARG A 487 21.43 -3.43 9.71
C ARG A 487 22.28 -2.98 10.89
N GLY A 488 23.23 -2.07 10.68
CA GLY A 488 24.07 -1.56 11.77
C GLY A 488 23.39 -0.51 12.64
N LEU A 489 22.35 0.17 12.14
CA LEU A 489 21.64 1.20 12.90
C LEU A 489 21.01 0.63 14.18
N THR A 490 20.58 -0.63 14.15
CA THR A 490 19.94 -1.34 15.28
C THR A 490 20.90 -1.65 16.42
N LEU A 491 22.21 -1.55 16.17
CA LEU A 491 23.25 -1.75 17.17
C LEU A 491 23.63 -0.47 17.91
N ILE A 492 23.19 0.70 17.44
CA ILE A 492 23.62 2.00 17.98
C ILE A 492 22.47 2.88 18.47
N VAL A 493 21.22 2.59 18.09
CA VAL A 493 20.05 3.47 18.35
C VAL A 493 19.74 3.67 19.84
N ASP A 494 20.10 2.70 20.68
CA ASP A 494 19.84 2.70 22.13
C ASP A 494 21.03 3.19 22.97
N GLU A 495 22.12 3.56 22.32
CA GLU A 495 23.35 3.97 23.00
C GLU A 495 23.29 5.46 23.40
N ASP A 496 23.81 5.80 24.57
CA ASP A 496 23.80 7.19 25.09
C ASP A 496 24.47 8.19 24.12
N ASP A 497 25.49 7.73 23.39
CA ASP A 497 26.23 8.52 22.40
C ASP A 497 25.68 8.37 20.96
N PHE A 498 24.39 8.01 20.80
CA PHE A 498 23.77 7.71 19.51
C PHE A 498 24.12 8.72 18.40
N GLN A 499 24.11 10.02 18.69
CA GLN A 499 24.40 11.05 17.68
C GLN A 499 25.84 10.96 17.14
N LEU A 500 26.83 10.69 18.01
CA LEU A 500 28.22 10.50 17.60
C LEU A 500 28.37 9.20 16.80
N LEU A 501 27.80 8.11 17.32
CA LEU A 501 27.82 6.79 16.67
C LEU A 501 27.15 6.82 15.30
N LEU A 502 26.08 7.60 15.14
CA LEU A 502 25.40 7.78 13.87
C LEU A 502 26.29 8.48 12.84
N GLN A 503 27.10 9.47 13.24
CA GLN A 503 28.06 10.13 12.34
C GLN A 503 29.12 9.12 11.86
N ASP A 504 29.72 8.38 12.78
CA ASP A 504 30.76 7.39 12.46
C ASP A 504 30.23 6.25 11.60
N HIS A 505 29.03 5.75 11.93
CA HIS A 505 28.37 4.70 11.16
C HIS A 505 28.00 5.16 9.75
N THR A 506 27.49 6.40 9.61
CA THR A 506 27.16 6.99 8.30
C THR A 506 28.42 7.22 7.47
N LYS A 507 29.49 7.73 8.09
CA LYS A 507 30.80 7.90 7.43
C LYS A 507 31.37 6.57 6.96
N LYS A 508 31.31 5.53 7.81
CA LYS A 508 31.83 4.20 7.50
C LYS A 508 31.20 3.62 6.25
N TRP A 509 29.89 3.76 6.09
CA TRP A 509 29.16 3.10 5.00
C TRP A 509 29.10 3.91 3.71
N PHE A 510 29.04 5.24 3.80
CA PHE A 510 28.89 6.09 2.62
C PHE A 510 30.15 6.86 2.23
N GLY A 511 31.19 6.84 3.07
CA GLY A 511 32.48 7.46 2.75
C GLY A 511 32.44 8.98 2.64
N TYR A 512 31.46 9.64 3.27
CA TYR A 512 31.38 11.11 3.23
C TYR A 512 32.58 11.74 3.95
N GLU A 513 33.32 12.57 3.23
CA GLU A 513 34.49 13.31 3.71
C GLU A 513 34.19 14.82 3.77
N GLY A 514 34.61 15.47 4.86
CA GLY A 514 34.37 16.90 5.10
C GLY A 514 32.93 17.20 5.59
N GLY A 515 32.81 17.98 6.67
CA GLY A 515 31.50 18.30 7.27
C GLY A 515 30.87 17.14 8.06
N SER A 516 29.55 17.21 8.29
CA SER A 516 28.79 16.14 8.96
C SER A 516 28.28 15.11 7.96
N PRO A 517 28.71 13.83 8.04
CA PRO A 517 28.20 12.74 7.21
C PRO A 517 26.67 12.65 7.15
N VAL A 518 25.99 12.92 8.26
CA VAL A 518 24.52 12.83 8.31
C VAL A 518 23.86 14.01 7.61
N GLU A 519 24.44 15.21 7.67
CA GLU A 519 23.97 16.36 6.89
C GLU A 519 24.14 16.11 5.38
N THR A 520 25.29 15.57 4.96
CA THR A 520 25.50 15.17 3.55
C THR A 520 24.48 14.14 3.09
N MET A 521 24.17 13.13 3.93
CA MET A 521 23.12 12.15 3.62
C MET A 521 21.74 12.81 3.45
N GLU A 522 21.41 13.78 4.31
CA GLU A 522 20.15 14.53 4.25
C GLU A 522 20.06 15.38 2.98
N GLU A 523 21.16 16.00 2.54
CA GLU A 523 21.23 16.75 1.28
C GLU A 523 21.05 15.84 0.06
N GLU A 524 21.69 14.67 0.06
CA GLU A 524 21.50 13.68 -1.00
C GLU A 524 20.07 13.14 -1.04
N TRP A 525 19.45 12.92 0.12
CA TRP A 525 18.04 12.56 0.19
C TRP A 525 17.15 13.66 -0.42
N LYS A 526 17.40 14.95 -0.12
CA LYS A 526 16.65 16.06 -0.74
C LYS A 526 16.85 16.10 -2.26
N ALA A 527 18.06 15.87 -2.75
CA ALA A 527 18.34 15.79 -4.19
C ALA A 527 17.60 14.61 -4.84
N TYR A 528 17.56 13.46 -4.18
CA TYR A 528 16.74 12.32 -4.62
C TYR A 528 15.25 12.67 -4.71
N MET A 529 14.72 13.40 -3.72
CA MET A 529 13.31 13.83 -3.73
C MET A 529 13.00 14.74 -4.91
N LEU A 530 13.82 15.77 -5.17
CA LEU A 530 13.67 16.69 -6.30
C LEU A 530 13.80 16.00 -7.67
N LYS A 531 14.64 14.95 -7.75
CA LYS A 531 14.87 14.18 -8.97
C LYS A 531 13.69 13.27 -9.32
N ASN A 532 13.01 12.70 -8.32
CA ASN A 532 12.03 11.63 -8.53
C ASN A 532 10.58 12.06 -8.29
N PHE A 533 10.35 13.19 -7.62
CA PHE A 533 9.02 13.68 -7.27
C PHE A 533 8.84 15.17 -7.60
N ASP A 534 7.59 15.56 -7.82
CA ASP A 534 7.18 16.96 -8.01
C ASP A 534 6.94 17.64 -6.65
N VAL A 535 8.04 18.06 -6.01
CA VAL A 535 8.10 18.58 -4.63
C VAL A 535 8.81 19.92 -4.52
#